data_AF-A0A359IKW8-F1
#
_entry.id   AF-A0A359IKW8-F1
#
_cell.length_a   1.000
_cell.length_b   1.000
_cell.length_c   1.000
_cell.angle_alpha   90.00
_cell.angle_beta   90.00
_cell.angle_gamma   90.00
#
_symmetry.space_group_name_H-M   'P 1'
#
loop_
_entity.id
_entity.type
_entity.pdbx_description
1 polymer ?
#
loop_
_entity_poly.entity_id
_entity_poly.type
_entity_poly.pdbx_seq_one_letter_code
_entity_poly.pdbx_strand_id
1 'polypeptide(L)' 'MILVQNAIYSIEDLGTIWLETGMNREKVFRKIRDNGKGINKDKIERLFDPSFTTKGNRVGAEFTIHLPIGA' A
#
# COMPACT_ATOMS: atom_id res chain seq x y z
N MET A 1 1.22 8.76 -3.87
CA MET A 1 2.52 8.68 -3.18
C MET A 1 2.53 7.74 -1.96
N ILE A 2 1.37 7.42 -1.38
CA ILE A 2 1.22 6.66 -0.12
C ILE A 2 1.72 5.19 -0.19
N LEU A 3 1.60 4.54 -1.35
CA LEU A 3 1.94 3.11 -1.47
C LEU A 3 3.45 2.81 -1.41
N VAL A 4 4.29 3.66 -2.01
CA VAL A 4 5.76 3.51 -1.92
C VAL A 4 6.22 3.76 -0.48
N GLN A 5 5.60 4.73 0.20
CA GLN A 5 5.89 5.00 1.60
C GLN A 5 5.51 3.82 2.50
N ASN A 6 4.38 3.15 2.23
CA ASN A 6 4.00 1.92 2.92
C ASN A 6 4.99 0.78 2.69
N ALA A 7 5.50 0.62 1.47
CA ALA A 7 6.55 -0.35 1.16
C ALA A 7 7.86 -0.05 1.92
N ILE A 8 8.31 1.23 1.94
CA ILE A 8 9.49 1.65 2.72
C ILE A 8 9.32 1.31 4.19
N TYR A 9 8.17 1.62 4.78
CA TYR A 9 7.92 1.35 6.19
C TYR A 9 7.78 -0.14 6.54
N SER A 10 7.60 -1.01 5.55
CA SER A 10 7.50 -2.45 5.76
C SER A 10 8.87 -3.13 5.78
N ILE A 11 9.90 -2.50 5.21
CA ILE A 11 11.28 -2.99 5.17
C ILE A 11 12.05 -2.40 6.37
N GLU A 12 12.64 -3.25 7.21
CA GLU A 12 13.33 -2.78 8.42
C GLU A 12 14.81 -2.43 8.22
N ASP A 13 15.47 -3.07 7.26
CA ASP A 13 16.92 -2.94 7.10
C ASP A 13 17.30 -2.87 5.61
N LEU A 14 17.55 -4.02 4.96
CA LEU A 14 17.73 -4.12 3.52
C LEU A 14 16.53 -4.83 2.88
N GLY A 15 16.05 -4.27 1.78
CA GLY A 15 14.94 -4.83 1.04
C GLY A 15 14.88 -4.31 -0.39
N THR A 16 13.88 -4.76 -1.11
CA THR A 16 13.65 -4.42 -2.51
C THR A 16 12.20 -4.02 -2.70
N ILE A 17 11.99 -2.92 -3.40
CA ILE A 17 10.69 -2.45 -3.84
C ILE A 17 10.66 -2.58 -5.36
N TRP A 18 9.67 -3.30 -5.88
CA TRP A 18 9.42 -3.41 -7.30
C TRP A 18 8.27 -2.49 -7.70
N LEU A 19 8.49 -1.71 -8.75
CA LEU A 19 7.49 -0.86 -9.40
C LEU A 19 7.19 -1.44 -10.77
N GLU A 20 5.92 -1.71 -11.03
CA GLU A 20 5.43 -2.21 -12.30
C GLU A 20 4.30 -1.30 -12.77
N THR A 21 4.41 -0.77 -13.97
CA THR A 21 3.36 0.02 -14.63
C THR A 21 2.91 -0.72 -15.87
N GLY A 22 1.65 -0.55 -16.23
CA GLY A 22 1.13 -1.21 -17.42
C GLY A 22 -0.29 -0.79 -17.73
N MET A 23 -0.85 -1.41 -18.75
CA MET A 23 -2.24 -1.26 -19.13
C MET A 23 -2.85 -2.64 -19.32
N ASN A 24 -4.06 -2.84 -18.80
CA ASN A 24 -4.84 -4.04 -19.09
C ASN A 24 -6.16 -3.62 -19.74
N ARG A 25 -6.38 -4.08 -20.98
CA ARG A 25 -7.49 -3.70 -21.87
C ARG A 25 -7.59 -2.19 -22.04
N GLU A 26 -8.32 -1.50 -21.17
CA GLU A 26 -8.59 -0.06 -21.21
C GLU A 26 -8.13 0.69 -19.95
N LYS A 27 -7.52 -0.02 -18.98
CA LYS A 27 -7.16 0.57 -17.69
C LYS A 27 -5.65 0.61 -17.51
N VAL A 28 -5.13 1.79 -17.19
CA VAL A 28 -3.75 1.97 -16.74
C VAL A 28 -3.65 1.56 -15.28
N PHE A 29 -2.64 0.75 -14.96
CA PHE A 29 -2.36 0.32 -13.59
C PHE A 29 -0.94 0.64 -13.17
N ARG A 30 -0.77 0.73 -11.85
CA ARG A 30 0.52 0.81 -11.16
C ARG A 30 0.50 -0.21 -10.04
N LYS A 31 1.55 -1.02 -9.95
CA LYS A 31 1.71 -2.09 -8.98
C LYS A 31 3.01 -1.90 -8.24
N ILE A 32 2.93 -2.02 -6.92
CA ILE A 32 4.03 -1.82 -5.99
C ILE A 32 4.11 -3.09 -5.16
N ARG A 33 5.28 -3.71 -5.12
CA ARG A 33 5.59 -4.90 -4.31
C ARG A 33 6.83 -4.60 -3.48
N ASP A 34 6.87 -5.08 -2.25
CA ASP A 34 8.05 -5.10 -1.41
C ASP A 34 8.28 -6.51 -0.82
N ASN A 35 9.47 -6.73 -0.28
CA ASN A 35 9.83 -7.94 0.48
C ASN A 35 9.97 -7.66 1.98
N GLY A 36 9.32 -6.60 2.46
CA GLY A 36 9.28 -6.26 3.88
C GLY A 36 8.32 -7.17 4.65
N LYS A 37 7.99 -6.74 5.86
CA LYS A 37 6.99 -7.38 6.71
C LYS A 37 5.62 -7.32 6.03
N GLY A 38 5.11 -8.50 5.68
CA GLY A 38 3.77 -8.64 5.12
C GLY A 38 2.68 -8.21 6.10
N ILE A 39 1.46 -8.07 5.58
CA ILE A 39 0.28 -7.73 6.38
C ILE A 39 -0.39 -9.02 6.85
N ASN A 40 -0.70 -9.11 8.14
CA ASN A 40 -1.42 -10.26 8.68
C ASN A 40 -2.84 -10.35 8.07
N LYS A 41 -3.32 -11.57 7.79
CA LYS A 41 -4.55 -11.81 7.02
C LYS A 41 -5.79 -11.19 7.66
N ASP A 42 -5.85 -11.20 8.99
CA ASP A 42 -6.89 -10.57 9.82
C ASP A 42 -6.97 -9.04 9.64
N LYS A 43 -5.90 -8.41 9.14
CA LYS A 43 -5.80 -6.96 8.93
C LYS A 43 -6.04 -6.54 7.48
N ILE A 44 -6.06 -7.48 6.54
CA ILE A 44 -6.23 -7.18 5.11
C ILE A 44 -7.63 -6.61 4.83
N GLU A 45 -8.68 -7.18 5.43
CA GLU A 45 -10.05 -6.72 5.24
C GLU A 45 -10.26 -5.29 5.74
N ARG A 46 -9.56 -4.93 6.82
CA ARG A 46 -9.64 -3.59 7.42
C ARG A 46 -8.74 -2.57 6.73
N LEU A 47 -7.84 -2.98 5.84
CA LEU A 47 -6.92 -2.06 5.15
C LEU A 47 -7.66 -1.01 4.29
N PHE A 48 -8.90 -1.31 3.94
CA PHE A 48 -9.77 -0.44 3.15
C PHE A 48 -10.69 0.45 4.01
N ASP A 49 -10.65 0.28 5.34
CA ASP A 49 -11.36 1.16 6.27
C ASP A 49 -10.56 2.47 6.40
N PRO A 50 -11.17 3.63 6.10
CA PRO A 50 -10.51 4.94 6.19
C PRO A 50 -9.88 5.24 7.56
N SER A 51 -10.36 4.59 8.62
CA SER A 51 -9.90 4.79 10.00
C SER A 51 -8.83 3.79 10.46
N PHE A 52 -8.49 2.80 9.63
CA PHE A 52 -7.59 1.73 10.04
C PHE A 52 -6.11 2.08 9.82
N THR A 53 -5.34 2.03 10.92
CA THR A 53 -3.87 2.10 10.87
C THR A 53 -3.26 1.03 11.78
N THR A 54 -2.20 0.38 11.31
CA THR A 54 -1.36 -0.51 12.13
C THR A 54 -0.15 0.22 12.72
N LYS A 55 0.06 1.48 12.34
CA LYS A 55 1.15 2.34 12.80
C LYS A 55 0.60 3.17 13.96
N GLY A 56 1.04 2.87 15.18
CA GLY A 56 0.59 3.57 16.39
C GLY A 56 0.71 5.10 16.27
N ASN A 57 -0.25 5.79 16.90
CA ASN A 57 -0.45 7.24 17.00
C ASN A 57 0.67 8.11 16.39
N ARG A 58 0.55 8.43 15.10
CA ARG A 58 1.14 9.65 14.53
C ARG A 58 0.01 10.60 14.18
N VAL A 59 -0.05 11.70 14.94
CA VAL A 59 -0.84 12.89 14.65
C VAL A 59 -0.33 13.48 13.32
N GLY A 60 -1.24 13.66 12.37
CA GLY A 60 -1.01 14.40 11.12
C GLY A 60 -0.44 13.56 9.96
N ALA A 61 -1.29 12.86 9.22
CA ALA A 61 -1.11 12.59 7.80
C ALA A 61 -2.41 12.06 7.18
N GLU A 62 -2.88 12.71 6.12
CA GLU A 62 -4.03 12.28 5.31
C GLU A 62 -3.76 10.92 4.66
N PHE A 63 -4.68 9.97 4.83
CA PHE A 63 -4.68 8.68 4.14
C PHE A 63 -5.71 8.71 3.01
N THR A 64 -5.25 8.56 1.77
CA THR A 64 -6.09 8.29 0.60
C THR A 64 -5.78 6.90 0.06
N ILE A 65 -6.76 6.00 0.16
CA ILE A 65 -6.74 4.68 -0.48
C ILE A 65 -7.02 4.89 -1.97
N HIS A 66 -6.14 4.43 -2.84
CA HIS A 66 -6.41 4.41 -4.28
C HIS A 66 -6.94 3.03 -4.64
N LEU A 67 -8.26 2.95 -4.85
CA LEU A 67 -8.91 1.80 -5.45
C LEU A 67 -8.53 1.72 -6.94
N PRO A 68 -8.57 0.52 -7.57
CA PRO A 68 -8.55 0.43 -9.01
C PRO A 68 -9.68 1.28 -9.58
N ILE A 69 -9.35 2.11 -10.58
CA ILE A 69 -10.37 2.88 -11.29
C ILE A 69 -11.27 1.87 -12.01
N GLY A 70 -12.48 1.69 -11.49
CA GLY A 70 -13.59 0.94 -12.09
C GLY A 70 -13.88 -0.40 -11.41
N ALA A 71 -14.88 -0.38 -10.53
CA ALA A 71 -16.02 -1.28 -10.67
C ALA A 71 -16.95 -0.70 -11.75
#